data_AF-A0A353NAD5-F1
#
_entry.id   AF-A0A353NAD5-F1
#
_cell.length_a   1.000
_cell.length_b   1.000
_cell.length_c   1.000
_cell.angle_alpha   90.00
_cell.angle_beta   90.00
_cell.angle_gamma   90.00
#
_symmetry.space_group_name_H-M   'P 1'
#
loop_
_entity.id
_entity.type
_entity.pdbx_description
1 polymer ?
#
loop_
_entity_poly.entity_id
_entity_poly.type
_entity_poly.pdbx_seq_one_letter_code
_entity_poly.pdbx_strand_id
1 'polypeptide(L)' 'EDRGTLFVSPGEKVYTGMIVGIHAKEDDLDVNVCKKKHLTNMRSSTADEAIRLTPPLIFSLEQAMEFIDDDE' A
#
# COMPACT_ATOMS: atom_id res chain seq x y z
N GLU A 1 -4.19 -8.37 1.37
CA GLU A 1 -3.63 -7.43 2.36
C GLU A 1 -2.38 -8.02 3.01
N ASP A 2 -1.37 -8.41 2.22
CA ASP A 2 -0.20 -9.16 2.73
C ASP A 2 1.14 -8.43 2.53
N ARG A 3 1.10 -7.20 2.04
CA ARG A 3 2.31 -6.46 1.66
C ARG A 3 2.69 -5.33 2.61
N GLY A 4 1.94 -5.13 3.69
CA GLY A 4 2.19 -4.14 4.73
C GLY A 4 1.06 -3.14 4.92
N THR A 5 1.35 -2.02 5.60
CA THR A 5 0.38 -1.01 6.02
C THR A 5 0.36 0.13 5.00
N LEU A 6 -0.82 0.50 4.51
CA LEU A 6 -0.98 1.58 3.54
C LEU A 6 -1.19 2.94 4.23
N PHE A 7 -0.74 4.02 3.59
CA PHE A 7 -0.96 5.40 4.04
C PHE A 7 -2.06 6.11 3.25
N VAL A 8 -2.38 5.58 2.08
CA VAL A 8 -3.35 6.19 1.16
C VAL A 8 -4.74 5.61 1.34
N SER A 9 -5.74 6.50 1.30
CA SER A 9 -7.15 6.10 1.25
C SER A 9 -7.56 5.68 -0.16
N PRO A 10 -8.62 4.87 -0.32
CA PRO A 10 -9.17 4.55 -1.63
C PRO A 10 -9.62 5.81 -2.36
N GLY A 11 -9.08 6.05 -3.56
CA GLY A 11 -9.40 7.23 -4.36
C GLY A 11 -8.51 8.45 -4.13
N GLU A 12 -7.51 8.33 -3.25
CA GLU A 12 -6.50 9.38 -3.07
C GLU A 12 -5.65 9.57 -4.34
N LYS A 13 -5.28 10.82 -4.62
CA LYS A 13 -4.44 11.14 -5.78
C LYS A 13 -2.98 10.83 -5.46
N VAL A 14 -2.44 9.85 -6.16
CA VAL A 14 -1.02 9.47 -6.07
C VAL A 14 -0.24 9.92 -7.30
N TYR A 15 1.08 10.03 -7.15
CA TYR A 15 2.02 10.31 -8.24
C TYR A 15 3.14 9.25 -8.27
N THR A 16 3.90 9.20 -9.35
CA THR A 16 5.00 8.24 -9.53
C THR A 16 6.13 8.52 -8.52
N GLY A 17 6.53 7.51 -7.76
CA GLY A 17 7.54 7.63 -6.70
C GLY A 17 6.99 8.05 -5.33
N MET A 18 5.66 8.26 -5.21
CA MET A 18 5.05 8.50 -3.91
C MET A 18 5.08 7.23 -3.05
N ILE A 19 5.54 7.35 -1.80
CA ILE A 19 5.45 6.29 -0.80
C ILE A 19 3.99 6.11 -0.39
N VAL A 20 3.43 4.93 -0.70
CA VAL A 20 2.01 4.62 -0.51
C VAL A 20 1.75 3.70 0.70
N GLY A 21 2.81 3.23 1.36
CA GLY A 21 2.74 2.37 2.54
C GLY A 21 4.11 1.83 2.96
N ILE A 22 4.15 1.20 4.13
CA ILE A 22 5.29 0.44 4.63
C ILE A 22 5.23 -0.98 4.11
N HIS A 23 6.35 -1.46 3.57
CA HIS A 23 6.49 -2.87 3.27
C HIS A 23 6.76 -3.68 4.55
N ALA A 24 6.22 -4.90 4.64
CA ALA A 24 6.46 -5.78 5.78
C ALA A 24 7.89 -6.37 5.82
N LYS A 25 8.69 -6.12 4.78
CA LYS A 25 10.10 -6.53 4.67
C LYS A 25 10.96 -5.28 4.48
N GLU A 26 12.25 -5.42 4.73
CA GLU A 26 13.26 -4.35 4.63
C GLU A 26 13.58 -3.94 3.18
N ASP A 27 13.07 -4.67 2.18
CA ASP A 27 13.29 -4.35 0.76
C ASP A 27 12.19 -3.42 0.23
N ASP A 28 12.57 -2.49 -0.65
CA ASP A 28 11.63 -1.64 -1.38
C ASP A 28 10.81 -2.41 -2.40
N LEU A 29 9.54 -2.02 -2.53
CA LEU A 29 8.62 -2.66 -3.47
C LEU A 29 7.82 -1.64 -4.28
N ASP A 30 8.15 -1.56 -5.56
CA ASP A 30 7.36 -0.82 -6.53
C ASP A 30 5.99 -1.47 -6.76
N VAL A 31 4.93 -0.77 -6.33
CA VAL A 31 3.55 -1.22 -6.49
C VAL A 31 2.73 -0.20 -7.27
N ASN A 32 1.88 -0.70 -8.17
CA ASN A 32 0.88 0.12 -8.83
C ASN A 32 -0.42 0.09 -8.02
N VAL A 33 -0.74 1.19 -7.34
CA VAL A 33 -1.97 1.32 -6.54
C VAL A 33 -3.21 1.68 -7.38
N CYS A 34 -3.03 2.26 -8.58
CA CYS A 34 -4.14 2.64 -9.45
C CYS A 34 -4.70 1.46 -10.26
N LYS A 35 -3.89 0.44 -10.52
CA LYS A 35 -4.26 -0.70 -11.36
C LYS A 35 -4.24 -1.98 -10.55
N LYS A 36 -5.40 -2.63 -10.40
CA LYS A 36 -5.47 -3.98 -9.82
C LYS A 36 -4.59 -4.92 -10.64
N LYS A 37 -3.59 -5.53 -10.00
CA LYS A 37 -2.85 -6.65 -10.59
C LYS A 37 -3.82 -7.82 -10.70
N HIS A 38 -4.17 -8.19 -11.92
CA HIS A 38 -5.02 -9.34 -12.18
C HIS A 38 -4.30 -10.61 -11.72
N LEU A 39 -4.76 -11.22 -10.63
CA LEU A 39 -4.26 -12.50 -10.13
C LEU A 39 -4.88 -13.60 -11.01
N THR A 40 -4.37 -13.77 -12.22
CA THR A 40 -4.84 -14.80 -13.16
C THR A 40 -4.51 -16.23 -12.69
N ASN A 41 -3.76 -16.38 -11.59
CA ASN A 41 -3.30 -17.67 -11.05
C ASN A 41 -4.03 -18.11 -9.77
N MET A 42 -5.23 -17.57 -9.47
CA MET A 42 -6.05 -18.06 -8.36
C MET A 42 -7.09 -19.06 -8.89
N ARG A 43 -6.67 -20.31 -8.95
CA ARG A 43 -7.56 -21.46 -9.10
C ARG A 43 -8.22 -21.73 -7.74
N SER A 44 -9.29 -21.02 -7.40
CA SER A 44 -10.26 -21.46 -6.38
C SER A 44 -11.55 -20.65 -6.48
N SER A 45 -12.61 -21.38 -6.76
CA SER A 45 -13.99 -20.95 -6.71
C SER A 45 -14.38 -20.45 -5.32
N THR A 46 -15.31 -19.48 -5.31
CA THR A 46 -16.13 -19.09 -4.14
C THR A 46 -15.45 -18.19 -3.11
N ALA A 47 -15.63 -16.87 -3.26
CA ALA A 47 -16.29 -16.02 -2.26
C ALA A 47 -16.15 -14.55 -2.72
N ASP A 48 -17.29 -13.89 -2.85
CA ASP A 48 -17.40 -12.43 -2.92
C ASP A 48 -16.94 -11.89 -1.56
N GLU A 49 -15.62 -11.83 -1.34
CA GLU A 49 -15.03 -11.29 -0.13
C GLU A 49 -15.14 -9.77 -0.26
N ALA A 50 -16.15 -9.19 0.39
CA ALA A 50 -16.29 -7.75 0.53
C ALA A 50 -14.92 -7.19 0.95
N ILE A 51 -14.26 -6.47 0.05
CA ILE A 51 -12.88 -6.01 0.23
C ILE A 51 -12.86 -5.07 1.43
N ARG A 52 -12.49 -5.59 2.61
CA ARG A 52 -12.36 -4.81 3.83
C ARG A 52 -10.99 -4.18 3.82
N LEU A 53 -10.92 -2.92 3.39
CA LEU A 53 -9.66 -2.18 3.40
C LEU A 53 -9.31 -1.80 4.84
N THR A 54 -8.15 -2.25 5.31
CA THR A 54 -7.56 -1.77 6.56
C THR A 54 -7.42 -0.23 6.50
N PRO A 55 -7.81 0.51 7.56
CA PRO A 55 -7.69 1.96 7.58
C PRO A 55 -6.23 2.38 7.39
N PRO A 56 -5.97 3.47 6.63
CA PRO A 56 -4.62 3.92 6.40
C PRO A 56 -4.01 4.51 7.66
N LEU A 57 -2.70 4.36 7.79
CA LEU A 57 -1.94 5.02 8.85
C LEU A 57 -1.63 6.46 8.40
N ILE A 58 -2.07 7.43 9.19
CA ILE A 58 -1.87 8.85 8.92
C ILE A 58 -0.74 9.34 9.84
N PHE A 59 0.37 9.76 9.26
CA PHE A 59 1.48 10.31 10.02
C PHE A 59 1.26 11.78 10.38
N SER A 60 1.77 12.16 11.55
CA SER A 60 2.09 13.57 11.83
C SER A 60 3.37 14.00 11.10
N LEU A 61 3.61 15.30 10.99
CA LEU A 61 4.84 15.84 10.38
C LEU A 61 6.10 15.30 11.09
N GLU A 62 6.07 15.20 12.41
CA GLU A 62 7.19 14.69 13.21
C GLU A 62 7.46 13.21 12.92
N GLN A 63 6.41 12.40 12.82
CA GLN A 63 6.54 10.98 12.50
C GLN A 63 7.01 10.76 11.06
N ALA A 64 6.58 11.60 10.12
CA ALA A 64 7.07 11.55 8.75
C ALA A 64 8.57 11.90 8.69
N MET A 65 9.02 12.88 9.46
CA MET A 65 10.44 13.24 9.55
C MET A 65 11.32 12.17 10.22
N GLU A 66 10.76 11.37 11.13
CA GLU A 66 11.45 10.22 11.71
C GLU A 66 11.47 9.01 10.77
N PHE A 67 10.51 8.94 9.84
CA PHE A 67 10.32 7.81 8.95
C PHE A 67 11.17 7.87 7.68
N ILE A 68 11.37 9.07 7.11
CA ILE A 68 12.16 9.25 5.88
C ILE A 68 13.64 8.90 6.11
N ASP A 69 14.25 8.19 5.16
CA ASP A 69 15.70 7.97 5.10
C ASP A 69 16.39 9.03 4.19
N ASP A 70 17.72 9.08 4.17
CA ASP A 70 18.51 10.11 3.45
C ASP A 70 18.32 10.08 1.91
N ASP A 71 17.71 9.03 1.36
CA ASP A 71 17.43 8.85 -0.07
C ASP A 71 15.95 9.01 -0.47
N GLU A 72 15.10 9.49 0.44
CA GLU A 72 13.65 9.70 0.27
C GLU A 72 13.20 11.16 0.37
#